data_AF-A0A2R6IHU3-F1
#
_entry.id   AF-A0A2R6IHU3-F1
#
_cell.length_a   1.000
_cell.length_b   1.000
_cell.length_c   1.000
_cell.angle_alpha   90.00
_cell.angle_beta   90.00
_cell.angle_gamma   90.00
#
_symmetry.space_group_name_H-M   'P 1'
#
loop_
_entity.id
_entity.type
_entity.pdbx_description
1 polymer ?
#
loop_
_entity_poly.entity_id
_entity_poly.type
_entity_poly.pdbx_seq_one_letter_code
_entity_poly.pdbx_strand_id
1 'polypeptide(L)'
;MNQTFAELLEANAAHAEAFQSRFDEVQDGQQPAVVSVCCSDSRVLHDHLWGNDEPGRVFSCGNIGNRVVQMTAKGTAVSGDVLYPLAHTGTETTVVVGHTGCGAVTATYDSLTNGLSEPPGIEHCIGLLEPFIEPALDSLPDDVDREGAINRLVEYNVDRQVEALLDSDEVPESVDVFGVVYDFQDVYNGPRGEVHVVNVGGETDVETLKGRYPEIDSRIERLWTL
;
A
#
# COMPACT_ATOMS: atom_id res chain seq x y z
N MET A 1 -29.09 7.14 18.84
CA MET A 1 -27.80 6.48 18.57
C MET A 1 -27.69 6.34 17.07
N ASN A 2 -26.52 6.59 16.47
CA ASN A 2 -26.32 6.40 15.03
C ASN A 2 -26.53 4.91 14.70
N GLN A 3 -27.40 4.59 13.74
CA GLN A 3 -27.74 3.20 13.40
C GLN A 3 -26.52 2.41 12.92
N THR A 4 -25.68 3.01 12.07
CA THR A 4 -24.42 2.40 11.62
C THR A 4 -23.51 2.05 12.79
N PHE A 5 -23.42 2.92 13.80
CA PHE A 5 -22.61 2.62 14.97
C PHE A 5 -23.18 1.47 15.81
N ALA A 6 -24.51 1.35 15.90
CA ALA A 6 -25.13 0.20 16.58
C ALA A 6 -24.83 -1.12 15.85
N GLU A 7 -24.94 -1.13 14.51
CA GLU A 7 -24.60 -2.29 13.68
C GLU A 7 -23.12 -2.70 13.83
N LEU A 8 -22.19 -1.73 13.94
CA LEU A 8 -20.78 -2.01 14.21
C LEU A 8 -20.56 -2.68 15.57
N LEU A 9 -21.31 -2.29 16.61
CA LEU A 9 -21.22 -2.92 17.93
C LEU A 9 -21.80 -4.34 17.93
N GLU A 10 -22.86 -4.58 17.17
CA GLU A 10 -23.41 -5.93 16.98
C GLU A 10 -22.41 -6.85 16.26
N ALA A 11 -21.76 -6.35 15.20
CA ALA A 11 -20.69 -7.07 14.52
C ALA A 11 -19.49 -7.33 15.46
N ASN A 12 -19.12 -6.37 16.29
CA ASN A 12 -18.06 -6.54 17.28
C ASN A 12 -18.42 -7.59 18.34
N ALA A 13 -19.67 -7.66 18.80
CA ALA A 13 -20.10 -8.68 19.75
C ALA A 13 -19.93 -10.10 19.17
N ALA A 14 -20.30 -10.30 17.90
CA ALA A 14 -20.06 -11.56 17.21
C ALA A 14 -18.56 -11.88 17.07
N HIS A 15 -17.73 -10.87 16.76
CA HIS A 15 -16.27 -11.04 16.74
C HIS A 15 -15.71 -11.44 18.11
N ALA A 16 -16.09 -10.74 19.18
CA ALA A 16 -15.59 -11.02 20.54
C ALA A 16 -15.90 -12.44 20.98
N GLU A 17 -17.10 -12.94 20.70
CA GLU A 17 -17.50 -14.32 20.99
C GLU A 17 -16.65 -15.34 20.20
N ALA A 18 -16.42 -15.08 18.92
CA ALA A 18 -15.67 -15.97 18.03
C ALA A 18 -14.15 -15.97 18.28
N PHE A 19 -13.57 -14.88 18.79
CA PHE A 19 -12.11 -14.69 18.90
C PHE A 19 -11.57 -14.77 20.33
N GLN A 20 -12.42 -14.92 21.35
CA GLN A 20 -12.02 -14.88 22.77
C GLN A 20 -10.75 -15.68 23.13
N SER A 21 -10.57 -16.88 22.55
CA SER A 21 -9.42 -17.77 22.84
C SER A 21 -8.24 -17.57 21.89
N ARG A 22 -8.36 -16.70 20.88
CA ARG A 22 -7.30 -16.44 19.87
C ARG A 22 -6.31 -15.38 20.32
N PHE A 23 -6.57 -14.71 21.43
CA PHE A 23 -5.68 -13.67 21.97
C PHE A 23 -4.65 -14.21 22.96
N ASP A 24 -4.82 -15.44 23.45
CA ASP A 24 -3.98 -16.01 24.51
C ASP A 24 -2.49 -16.00 24.14
N GLU A 25 -2.17 -16.20 22.86
CA GLU A 25 -0.81 -16.28 22.33
C GLU A 25 -0.21 -14.91 21.93
N VAL A 26 -1.04 -13.87 21.77
CA VAL A 26 -0.62 -12.57 21.20
C VAL A 26 -0.84 -11.37 22.13
N GLN A 27 -1.44 -11.58 23.31
CA GLN A 27 -1.79 -10.49 24.23
C GLN A 27 -0.57 -9.73 24.81
N ASP A 28 0.59 -10.40 24.91
CA ASP A 28 1.79 -9.85 25.54
C ASP A 28 2.87 -9.41 24.53
N GLY A 29 2.63 -9.59 23.23
CA GLY A 29 3.60 -9.24 22.19
C GLY A 29 3.13 -9.56 20.78
N GLN A 30 3.80 -8.98 19.78
CA GLN A 30 3.50 -9.16 18.38
C GLN A 30 4.74 -9.65 17.62
N GLN A 31 4.55 -10.64 16.74
CA GLN A 31 5.53 -11.14 15.78
C GLN A 31 4.82 -11.38 14.43
N PRO A 32 4.38 -10.31 13.76
CA PRO A 32 3.68 -10.44 12.50
C PRO A 32 4.60 -11.02 11.43
N ALA A 33 4.04 -11.85 10.56
CA ALA A 33 4.77 -12.42 9.44
C ALA A 33 5.06 -11.36 8.37
N VAL A 34 4.27 -10.30 8.31
CA VAL A 34 4.39 -9.24 7.29
C VAL A 34 3.91 -7.89 7.81
N VAL A 35 4.60 -6.83 7.43
CA VAL A 35 4.11 -5.44 7.51
C VAL A 35 3.47 -5.08 6.18
N SER A 36 2.16 -4.84 6.17
CA SER A 36 1.44 -4.47 4.95
C SER A 36 0.98 -3.03 5.03
N VAL A 37 1.38 -2.21 4.04
CA VAL A 37 1.02 -0.79 3.96
C VAL A 37 0.02 -0.61 2.83
N CYS A 38 -1.19 -0.13 3.14
CA CYS A 38 -2.29 0.01 2.18
C CYS A 38 -2.93 1.39 2.25
N CYS A 39 -3.62 1.75 1.17
CA CYS A 39 -4.46 2.93 1.15
C CYS A 39 -5.62 2.78 2.14
N SER A 40 -6.04 3.85 2.83
CA SER A 40 -7.27 3.88 3.67
C SER A 40 -8.58 3.82 2.87
N ASP A 41 -8.52 3.51 1.57
CA ASP A 41 -9.70 3.41 0.70
C ASP A 41 -10.62 2.29 1.17
N SER A 42 -11.87 2.64 1.48
CA SER A 42 -12.84 1.70 2.07
C SER A 42 -13.30 0.58 1.13
N ARG A 43 -12.93 0.63 -0.15
CA ARG A 43 -13.17 -0.46 -1.12
C ARG A 43 -12.15 -1.58 -0.98
N VAL A 44 -11.02 -1.32 -0.31
CA VAL A 44 -9.97 -2.31 -0.06
C VAL A 44 -10.12 -2.83 1.36
N LEU A 45 -10.53 -4.10 1.49
CA LEU A 45 -10.59 -4.77 2.78
C LEU A 45 -9.19 -5.30 3.12
N HIS A 46 -8.36 -4.44 3.71
CA HIS A 46 -6.91 -4.66 3.87
C HIS A 46 -6.54 -6.03 4.47
N ASP A 47 -7.09 -6.42 5.61
CA ASP A 47 -6.80 -7.75 6.18
C ASP A 47 -7.38 -8.90 5.33
N HIS A 48 -8.58 -8.71 4.77
CA HIS A 48 -9.26 -9.76 4.00
C HIS A 48 -8.58 -10.05 2.66
N LEU A 49 -7.92 -9.07 2.03
CA LEU A 49 -7.19 -9.31 0.78
C LEU A 49 -6.01 -10.29 0.99
N TRP A 50 -5.49 -10.38 2.21
CA TRP A 50 -4.48 -11.36 2.62
C TRP A 50 -5.07 -12.62 3.27
N GLY A 51 -6.41 -12.73 3.34
CA GLY A 51 -7.08 -13.80 4.06
C GLY A 51 -6.74 -13.82 5.56
N ASN A 52 -6.49 -12.65 6.15
CA ASN A 52 -6.08 -12.53 7.53
C ASN A 52 -7.29 -12.49 8.48
N ASP A 53 -7.61 -13.63 9.09
CA ASP A 53 -8.55 -13.76 10.21
C ASP A 53 -7.84 -14.14 11.52
N GLU A 54 -6.52 -13.92 11.59
CA GLU A 54 -5.65 -14.37 12.68
C GLU A 54 -5.00 -13.17 13.39
N PRO A 55 -5.33 -12.91 14.66
CA PRO A 55 -4.69 -11.85 15.44
C PRO A 55 -3.16 -11.98 15.43
N GLY A 56 -2.46 -10.87 15.19
CA GLY A 56 -1.01 -10.81 15.25
C GLY A 56 -0.25 -11.32 14.01
N ARG A 57 -0.95 -11.86 12.99
CA ARG A 57 -0.29 -12.38 11.77
C ARG A 57 0.17 -11.30 10.79
N VAL A 58 -0.64 -10.26 10.58
CA VAL A 58 -0.33 -9.13 9.69
C VAL A 58 -0.28 -7.85 10.51
N PHE A 59 0.75 -7.04 10.30
CA PHE A 59 0.79 -5.66 10.79
C PHE A 59 0.28 -4.73 9.70
N SER A 60 -0.96 -4.26 9.85
CA SER A 60 -1.67 -3.49 8.83
C SER A 60 -1.51 -1.98 9.06
N CYS A 61 -0.79 -1.29 8.17
CA CYS A 61 -0.67 0.17 8.15
C CYS A 61 -1.62 0.75 7.08
N GLY A 62 -2.61 1.53 7.49
CA GLY A 62 -3.56 2.19 6.58
C GLY A 62 -3.38 3.70 6.56
N ASN A 63 -3.10 4.28 5.39
CA ASN A 63 -3.07 5.74 5.22
C ASN A 63 -3.48 6.16 3.79
N ILE A 64 -3.74 7.45 3.54
CA ILE A 64 -4.14 7.92 2.21
C ILE A 64 -2.97 7.72 1.21
N GLY A 65 -3.13 6.89 0.19
CA GLY A 65 -2.12 6.69 -0.86
C GLY A 65 -0.94 5.79 -0.47
N ASN A 66 -1.13 4.89 0.51
CA ASN A 66 -0.20 3.81 0.87
C ASN A 66 1.25 4.31 1.08
N ARG A 67 1.39 5.48 1.70
CA ARG A 67 2.67 6.13 1.98
C ARG A 67 3.48 5.33 3.00
N VAL A 68 4.77 5.24 2.76
CA VAL A 68 5.75 4.70 3.72
C VAL A 68 6.61 5.80 4.35
N VAL A 69 6.37 7.06 3.98
CA VAL A 69 7.15 8.22 4.44
C VAL A 69 6.30 9.20 5.24
N GLN A 70 6.97 10.01 6.06
CA GLN A 70 6.39 11.12 6.82
C GLN A 70 7.36 12.31 6.90
N MET A 71 6.83 13.51 7.14
CA MET A 71 7.65 14.68 7.45
C MET A 71 7.98 14.72 8.94
N THR A 72 9.26 14.91 9.25
CA THR A 72 9.75 15.18 10.61
C THR A 72 10.44 16.53 10.67
N ALA A 73 10.84 16.97 11.87
CA ALA A 73 11.67 18.16 12.04
C ALA A 73 13.06 18.04 11.36
N LYS A 74 13.48 16.83 10.99
CA LYS A 74 14.75 16.56 10.30
C LYS A 74 14.59 16.35 8.78
N GLY A 75 13.38 16.47 8.25
CA GLY A 75 13.05 16.17 6.86
C GLY A 75 12.18 14.92 6.71
N THR A 76 12.07 14.44 5.48
CA THR A 76 11.36 13.20 5.14
C THR A 76 12.08 12.00 5.78
N ALA A 77 11.32 11.11 6.41
CA ALA A 77 11.80 9.86 6.97
C ALA A 77 10.79 8.74 6.71
N VAL A 78 11.19 7.48 6.92
CA VAL A 78 10.24 6.37 6.94
C VAL A 78 9.20 6.62 8.04
N SER A 79 7.94 6.32 7.74
CA SER A 79 6.83 6.46 8.67
C SER A 79 7.07 5.60 9.90
N GLY A 80 6.83 6.18 11.08
CA GLY A 80 6.95 5.44 12.34
C GLY A 80 6.00 4.23 12.40
N ASP A 81 4.84 4.33 11.73
CA ASP A 81 3.86 3.24 11.65
C ASP A 81 4.40 2.02 10.89
N VAL A 82 5.34 2.24 9.96
CA VAL A 82 5.96 1.20 9.13
C VAL A 82 7.28 0.74 9.74
N LEU A 83 8.09 1.68 10.22
CA LEU A 83 9.41 1.38 10.78
C LEU A 83 9.33 0.64 12.12
N TYR A 84 8.35 0.96 12.96
CA TYR A 84 8.23 0.36 14.28
C TYR A 84 8.14 -1.18 14.24
N PRO A 85 7.22 -1.81 13.49
CA PRO A 85 7.19 -3.28 13.43
C PRO A 85 8.49 -3.85 12.83
N LEU A 86 9.03 -3.25 11.77
CA LEU A 86 10.29 -3.73 11.17
C LEU A 86 11.47 -3.70 12.15
N ALA A 87 11.53 -2.69 13.02
CA ALA A 87 12.59 -2.55 14.01
C ALA A 87 12.38 -3.38 15.28
N HIS A 88 11.14 -3.73 15.63
CA HIS A 88 10.81 -4.26 16.96
C HIS A 88 10.17 -5.64 16.99
N THR A 89 9.64 -6.15 15.88
CA THR A 89 8.93 -7.44 15.87
C THR A 89 9.70 -8.55 15.17
N GLY A 90 10.87 -8.25 14.59
CA GLY A 90 11.67 -9.21 13.83
C GLY A 90 11.02 -9.61 12.50
N THR A 91 10.11 -8.78 11.99
CA THR A 91 9.41 -9.01 10.73
C THR A 91 10.32 -8.67 9.56
N GLU A 92 10.57 -9.65 8.69
CA GLU A 92 11.50 -9.54 7.55
C GLU A 92 10.78 -9.39 6.21
N THR A 93 9.47 -9.12 6.22
CA THR A 93 8.69 -8.98 4.99
C THR A 93 7.79 -7.75 5.07
N THR A 94 7.89 -6.88 4.07
CA THR A 94 7.04 -5.70 3.90
C THR A 94 6.39 -5.69 2.53
N VAL A 95 5.10 -5.35 2.47
CA VAL A 95 4.36 -5.20 1.21
C VAL A 95 3.70 -3.83 1.14
N VAL A 96 4.03 -3.04 0.13
CA VAL A 96 3.33 -1.81 -0.23
C VAL A 96 2.20 -2.17 -1.21
N VAL A 97 0.96 -1.88 -0.82
CA VAL A 97 -0.27 -2.21 -1.54
C VAL A 97 -0.89 -0.95 -2.11
N GLY A 98 -0.65 -0.72 -3.40
CA GLY A 98 -1.44 0.20 -4.21
C GLY A 98 -2.78 -0.42 -4.60
N HIS A 99 -3.67 0.38 -5.19
CA HIS A 99 -4.92 -0.13 -5.75
C HIS A 99 -5.41 0.71 -6.92
N THR A 100 -6.16 0.09 -7.83
CA THR A 100 -6.69 0.80 -9.00
C THR A 100 -7.66 1.91 -8.61
N GLY A 101 -7.61 3.02 -9.37
CA GLY A 101 -8.43 4.20 -9.14
C GLY A 101 -8.23 4.84 -7.76
N CYS A 102 -6.99 4.87 -7.27
CA CYS A 102 -6.66 5.45 -5.97
C CYS A 102 -7.01 6.94 -5.90
N GLY A 103 -7.87 7.31 -4.94
CA GLY A 103 -8.30 8.69 -4.75
C GLY A 103 -7.14 9.62 -4.36
N ALA A 104 -6.16 9.13 -3.60
CA ALA A 104 -4.98 9.89 -3.20
C ALA A 104 -4.09 10.24 -4.40
N VAL A 105 -3.79 9.24 -5.24
CA VAL A 105 -3.02 9.42 -6.47
C VAL A 105 -3.77 10.32 -7.45
N THR A 106 -5.09 10.16 -7.54
CA THR A 106 -5.97 11.03 -8.35
C THR A 106 -5.89 12.48 -7.89
N ALA A 107 -6.03 12.75 -6.59
CA ALA A 107 -5.95 14.09 -6.05
C ALA A 107 -4.55 14.70 -6.21
N THR A 108 -3.50 13.88 -6.14
CA THR A 108 -2.11 14.31 -6.40
C THR A 108 -1.91 14.71 -7.86
N TYR A 109 -2.39 13.89 -8.80
CA TYR A 109 -2.39 14.22 -10.22
C TYR A 109 -3.14 15.52 -10.51
N ASP A 110 -4.35 15.70 -9.94
CA ASP A 110 -5.14 16.90 -10.13
C ASP A 110 -4.45 18.14 -9.52
N SER A 111 -3.79 17.98 -8.36
CA SER A 111 -2.99 19.03 -7.72
C SER A 111 -1.87 19.52 -8.64
N LEU A 112 -1.08 18.58 -9.19
CA LEU A 112 0.07 18.87 -10.05
C LEU A 112 -0.33 19.44 -11.42
N THR A 113 -1.49 19.05 -11.96
CA THR A 113 -1.89 19.43 -13.34
C THR A 113 -2.86 20.62 -13.40
N ASN A 114 -3.77 20.75 -12.44
CA ASN A 114 -4.86 21.72 -12.46
C ASN A 114 -4.84 22.69 -11.28
N GLY A 115 -4.06 22.40 -10.24
CA GLY A 115 -4.13 23.05 -8.94
C GLY A 115 -5.35 22.57 -8.16
N LEU A 116 -5.13 22.01 -6.97
CA LEU A 116 -6.16 21.54 -6.06
C LEU A 116 -6.09 22.35 -4.76
N SER A 117 -7.24 22.69 -4.18
CA SER A 117 -7.30 23.29 -2.84
C SER A 117 -8.11 22.38 -1.94
N GLU A 118 -7.50 21.96 -0.84
CA GLU A 118 -8.08 21.01 0.11
C GLU A 118 -7.89 21.53 1.55
N PRO A 119 -8.57 20.97 2.55
CA PRO A 119 -8.23 21.23 3.93
C PRO A 119 -6.76 20.90 4.24
N PRO A 120 -6.07 21.63 5.15
CA PRO A 120 -4.62 21.51 5.34
C PRO A 120 -4.10 20.10 5.65
N GLY A 121 -4.91 19.27 6.33
CA GLY A 121 -4.53 17.88 6.61
C GLY A 121 -4.50 17.00 5.35
N ILE A 122 -5.41 17.26 4.40
CA ILE A 122 -5.47 16.57 3.12
C ILE A 122 -4.36 17.10 2.21
N GLU A 123 -4.18 18.42 2.14
CA GLU A 123 -3.06 19.04 1.41
C GLU A 123 -1.71 18.49 1.87
N HIS A 124 -1.51 18.34 3.19
CA HIS A 124 -0.28 17.72 3.72
C HIS A 124 -0.09 16.28 3.22
N CYS A 125 -1.16 15.48 3.25
CA CYS A 125 -1.13 14.09 2.80
C CYS A 125 -0.85 13.93 1.30
N ILE A 126 -1.43 14.82 0.48
CA ILE A 126 -1.22 14.88 -0.97
C ILE A 126 0.17 15.42 -1.30
N GLY A 127 0.61 16.50 -0.65
CA GLY A 127 1.93 17.10 -0.83
C GLY A 127 3.09 16.18 -0.43
N LEU A 128 2.83 15.16 0.39
CA LEU A 128 3.79 14.08 0.65
C LEU A 128 3.97 13.13 -0.55
N LEU A 129 2.97 13.01 -1.43
CA LEU A 129 3.01 12.18 -2.64
C LEU A 129 3.52 12.96 -3.86
N GLU A 130 3.29 14.27 -3.91
CA GLU A 130 3.66 15.13 -5.05
C GLU A 130 5.11 14.94 -5.51
N PRO A 131 6.16 15.00 -4.66
CA PRO A 131 7.54 14.84 -5.11
C PRO A 131 7.85 13.46 -5.70
N PHE A 132 7.08 12.45 -5.28
CA PHE A 132 7.23 11.09 -5.79
C PHE A 132 6.47 10.88 -7.08
N ILE A 133 5.40 11.64 -7.37
CA ILE A 133 4.56 11.44 -8.56
C ILE A 133 4.93 12.41 -9.69
N GLU A 134 5.34 13.63 -9.36
CA GLU A 134 5.69 14.69 -10.32
C GLU A 134 6.65 14.22 -11.42
N PRO A 135 7.74 13.48 -11.14
CA PRO A 135 8.68 13.07 -12.19
C PRO A 135 8.07 12.13 -13.25
N ALA A 136 7.03 11.38 -12.90
CA ALA A 136 6.36 10.47 -13.84
C ALA A 136 5.45 11.19 -14.84
N LEU A 137 5.01 12.42 -14.56
CA LEU A 137 4.08 13.13 -15.42
C LEU A 137 4.65 13.36 -16.83
N ASP A 138 5.94 13.68 -16.91
CA ASP A 138 6.65 13.89 -18.18
C ASP A 138 6.85 12.61 -19.00
N SER A 139 6.67 11.45 -18.37
CA SER A 139 6.87 10.14 -19.02
C SER A 139 5.56 9.46 -19.41
N LEU A 140 4.41 10.05 -19.04
CA LEU A 140 3.10 9.54 -19.44
C LEU A 140 2.93 9.62 -20.97
N PRO A 141 2.30 8.62 -21.61
CA PRO A 141 2.01 8.70 -23.04
C PRO A 141 1.09 9.88 -23.38
N ASP A 142 1.37 10.62 -24.45
CA ASP A 142 0.59 11.80 -24.86
C ASP A 142 -0.91 11.50 -25.12
N ASP A 143 -1.22 10.26 -25.52
CA ASP A 143 -2.57 9.81 -25.86
C ASP A 143 -3.28 9.07 -24.72
N VAL A 144 -2.65 8.97 -23.55
CA VAL A 144 -3.26 8.34 -22.38
C VAL A 144 -4.45 9.17 -21.90
N ASP A 145 -5.59 8.50 -21.66
CA ASP A 145 -6.68 9.16 -20.98
C ASP A 145 -6.38 9.32 -19.48
N ARG A 146 -7.22 10.11 -18.80
CA ARG A 146 -7.01 10.41 -17.38
C ARG A 146 -7.00 9.14 -16.52
N GLU A 147 -7.89 8.19 -16.77
CA GLU A 147 -7.97 6.94 -16.00
C GLU A 147 -6.72 6.07 -16.18
N GLY A 148 -6.26 5.94 -17.42
CA GLY A 148 -5.01 5.28 -17.77
C GLY A 148 -3.79 5.97 -17.16
N ALA A 149 -3.77 7.30 -17.07
CA ALA A 149 -2.70 8.03 -16.38
C ALA A 149 -2.69 7.69 -14.88
N ILE A 150 -3.85 7.76 -14.22
CA ILE A 150 -3.94 7.49 -12.78
C ILE A 150 -3.46 6.08 -12.43
N ASN A 151 -3.90 5.05 -13.15
CA ASN A 151 -3.51 3.67 -12.82
C ASN A 151 -2.03 3.39 -13.07
N ARG A 152 -1.40 4.10 -14.01
CA ARG A 152 0.06 4.07 -14.20
C ARG A 152 0.80 4.78 -13.06
N LEU A 153 0.28 5.92 -12.60
CA LEU A 153 0.81 6.62 -11.43
C LEU A 153 0.58 5.86 -10.12
N VAL A 154 -0.41 4.95 -10.05
CA VAL A 154 -0.55 4.02 -8.92
C VAL A 154 0.64 3.08 -8.85
N GLU A 155 1.02 2.42 -9.96
CA GLU A 155 2.22 1.58 -10.01
C GLU A 155 3.47 2.37 -9.68
N TYR A 156 3.60 3.56 -10.27
CA TYR A 156 4.75 4.43 -10.02
C TYR A 156 4.85 4.84 -8.55
N ASN A 157 3.73 5.20 -7.92
CA ASN A 157 3.70 5.50 -6.49
C ASN A 157 4.18 4.29 -5.66
N VAL A 158 3.70 3.08 -5.97
CA VAL A 158 4.17 1.84 -5.30
C VAL A 158 5.68 1.70 -5.44
N ASP A 159 6.24 1.87 -6.64
CA ASP A 159 7.69 1.80 -6.86
C ASP A 159 8.45 2.81 -6.01
N ARG A 160 7.98 4.05 -5.94
CA ARG A 160 8.62 5.12 -5.15
C ARG A 160 8.56 4.85 -3.65
N GLN A 161 7.47 4.26 -3.16
CA GLN A 161 7.38 3.84 -1.77
C GLN A 161 8.31 2.63 -1.48
N VAL A 162 8.42 1.67 -2.40
CA VAL A 162 9.39 0.57 -2.28
C VAL A 162 10.82 1.12 -2.24
N GLU A 163 11.17 2.03 -3.14
CA GLU A 163 12.47 2.70 -3.18
C GLU A 163 12.76 3.45 -1.87
N ALA A 164 11.79 4.18 -1.32
CA ALA A 164 11.96 4.89 -0.05
C ALA A 164 12.23 3.96 1.15
N LEU A 165 11.75 2.71 1.13
CA LEU A 165 12.10 1.71 2.13
C LEU A 165 13.52 1.17 1.90
N LEU A 166 13.88 0.88 0.65
CA LEU A 166 15.19 0.32 0.30
C LEU A 166 16.35 1.32 0.52
N ASP A 167 16.10 2.61 0.30
CA ASP A 167 17.10 3.68 0.45
C ASP A 167 17.34 4.11 1.90
N SER A 168 16.53 3.61 2.85
CA SER A 168 16.60 4.02 4.24
C SER A 168 17.51 3.10 5.06
N ASP A 169 18.59 3.66 5.62
CA ASP A 169 19.45 2.99 6.59
C ASP A 169 18.71 2.61 7.90
N GLU A 170 17.49 3.11 8.12
CA GLU A 170 16.66 2.76 9.27
C GLU A 170 15.92 1.42 9.07
N VAL A 171 15.71 0.99 7.82
CA VAL A 171 15.07 -0.29 7.50
C VAL A 171 16.15 -1.38 7.52
N PRO A 172 15.98 -2.48 8.27
CA PRO A 172 16.98 -3.54 8.28
C PRO A 172 17.20 -4.16 6.90
N GLU A 173 18.45 -4.40 6.52
CA GLU A 173 18.82 -5.03 5.23
C GLU A 173 18.21 -6.43 5.02
N SER A 174 17.78 -7.10 6.10
CA SER A 174 17.12 -8.42 6.02
C SER A 174 15.64 -8.33 5.62
N VAL A 175 15.06 -7.14 5.52
CA VAL A 175 13.65 -6.97 5.13
C VAL A 175 13.50 -7.07 3.62
N ASP A 176 12.77 -8.09 3.16
CA ASP A 176 12.29 -8.17 1.80
C ASP A 176 11.12 -7.19 1.57
N VAL A 177 11.25 -6.35 0.55
CA VAL A 177 10.26 -5.32 0.21
C VAL A 177 9.56 -5.66 -1.11
N PHE A 178 8.23 -5.75 -1.09
CA PHE A 178 7.40 -6.04 -2.24
C PHE A 178 6.44 -4.88 -2.53
N GLY A 179 6.21 -4.61 -3.82
CA GLY A 179 5.20 -3.67 -4.28
C GLY A 179 4.14 -4.39 -5.11
N VAL A 180 2.88 -4.16 -4.76
CA VAL A 180 1.72 -4.79 -5.42
C VAL A 180 0.60 -3.80 -5.68
N VAL A 181 -0.27 -4.11 -6.64
CA VAL A 181 -1.50 -3.38 -6.93
C VAL A 181 -2.69 -4.30 -6.80
N TYR A 182 -3.65 -3.93 -5.94
CA TYR A 182 -4.94 -4.58 -5.81
C TYR A 182 -5.93 -4.02 -6.84
N ASP A 183 -6.39 -4.86 -7.77
CA ASP A 183 -7.28 -4.43 -8.84
C ASP A 183 -8.74 -4.83 -8.60
N PHE A 184 -9.64 -3.85 -8.51
CA PHE A 184 -11.08 -4.07 -8.49
C PHE A 184 -11.82 -3.33 -9.62
N GLN A 185 -11.08 -2.75 -10.57
CA GLN A 185 -11.61 -1.95 -11.68
C GLN A 185 -11.40 -2.58 -13.07
N ASP A 186 -10.90 -3.82 -13.14
CA ASP A 186 -10.58 -4.55 -14.38
C ASP A 186 -9.52 -3.83 -15.24
N VAL A 187 -8.51 -3.26 -14.57
CA VAL A 187 -7.39 -2.60 -15.26
C VAL A 187 -6.33 -3.62 -15.68
N TYR A 188 -6.18 -4.69 -14.89
CA TYR A 188 -5.26 -5.79 -15.15
C TYR A 188 -6.02 -7.01 -15.70
N ASN A 189 -5.29 -7.98 -16.24
CA ASN A 189 -5.87 -9.24 -16.64
C ASN A 189 -6.10 -10.13 -15.41
N GLY A 190 -7.35 -10.38 -15.04
CA GLY A 190 -7.66 -11.25 -13.92
C GLY A 190 -9.07 -11.02 -13.36
N PRO A 191 -9.46 -11.75 -12.31
CA PRO A 191 -10.67 -11.44 -11.56
C PRO A 191 -10.48 -10.15 -10.73
N ARG A 192 -11.57 -9.39 -10.53
CA ARG A 192 -11.58 -8.30 -9.55
C ARG A 192 -11.26 -8.80 -8.15
N GLY A 193 -10.49 -8.01 -7.42
CA GLY A 193 -9.93 -8.34 -6.12
C GLY A 193 -8.59 -9.07 -6.19
N GLU A 194 -8.02 -9.22 -7.39
CA GLU A 194 -6.71 -9.82 -7.58
C GLU A 194 -5.59 -8.82 -7.24
N VAL A 195 -4.54 -9.33 -6.59
CA VAL A 195 -3.29 -8.59 -6.36
C VAL A 195 -2.30 -8.94 -7.47
N HIS A 196 -1.73 -7.91 -8.09
CA HIS A 196 -0.68 -8.00 -9.12
C HIS A 196 0.64 -7.49 -8.54
N VAL A 197 1.71 -8.28 -8.71
CA VAL A 197 3.07 -7.94 -8.26
C VAL A 197 3.72 -7.07 -9.32
N VAL A 198 4.06 -5.84 -8.93
CA VAL A 198 4.65 -4.84 -9.84
C VAL A 198 6.12 -4.55 -9.51
N ASN A 199 6.57 -4.89 -8.30
CA ASN A 199 7.91 -4.61 -7.82
C ASN A 199 8.37 -5.65 -6.79
N VAL A 200 9.60 -6.16 -6.92
CA VAL A 200 10.25 -7.01 -5.91
C VAL A 200 11.65 -6.49 -5.64
N GLY A 201 11.86 -5.90 -4.46
CA GLY A 201 13.17 -5.38 -4.05
C GLY A 201 13.75 -4.33 -5.01
N GLY A 202 12.90 -3.52 -5.64
CA GLY A 202 13.28 -2.50 -6.63
C GLY A 202 13.38 -3.01 -8.06
N GLU A 203 13.33 -4.32 -8.29
CA GLU A 203 13.22 -4.89 -9.64
C GLU A 203 11.78 -4.77 -10.13
N THR A 204 11.62 -4.28 -11.36
CA THR A 204 10.31 -4.01 -11.94
C THR A 204 10.15 -4.47 -13.39
N ASP A 205 11.19 -5.08 -13.98
CA ASP A 205 11.12 -5.74 -15.27
C ASP A 205 10.33 -7.07 -15.15
N VAL A 206 9.22 -7.15 -15.88
CA VAL A 206 8.26 -8.26 -15.79
C VAL A 206 8.91 -9.61 -16.15
N GLU A 207 9.71 -9.66 -17.22
CA GLU A 207 10.34 -10.91 -17.67
C GLU A 207 11.41 -11.38 -16.68
N THR A 208 12.20 -10.45 -16.13
CA THR A 208 13.19 -10.72 -15.09
C THR A 208 12.51 -11.26 -13.82
N LEU A 209 11.42 -10.64 -13.38
CA LEU A 209 10.66 -11.09 -12.22
C LEU A 209 10.04 -12.47 -12.44
N LYS A 210 9.39 -12.72 -13.59
CA LYS A 210 8.81 -14.03 -13.92
C LYS A 210 9.87 -15.13 -13.98
N GLY A 211 11.05 -14.82 -14.52
CA GLY A 211 12.17 -15.76 -14.55
C GLY A 211 12.74 -16.06 -13.17
N ARG A 212 12.75 -15.08 -12.25
CA ARG A 212 13.27 -15.22 -10.89
C ARG A 212 12.28 -15.90 -9.93
N TYR A 213 10.99 -15.65 -10.11
CA TYR A 213 9.91 -16.10 -9.21
C TYR A 213 8.81 -16.85 -9.99
N PRO A 214 9.12 -18.03 -10.56
CA PRO A 214 8.17 -18.80 -11.36
C PRO A 214 6.93 -19.24 -10.59
N GLU A 215 6.99 -19.31 -9.25
CA GLU A 215 5.87 -19.64 -8.38
C GLU A 215 4.78 -18.56 -8.31
N ILE A 216 5.11 -17.31 -8.67
CA ILE A 216 4.18 -16.17 -8.72
C ILE A 216 4.10 -15.51 -10.10
N ASP A 217 4.64 -16.13 -11.17
CA ASP A 217 4.59 -15.62 -12.55
C ASP A 217 3.19 -15.12 -12.96
N SER A 218 2.16 -15.91 -12.65
CA SER A 218 0.76 -15.57 -12.97
C SER A 218 0.24 -14.30 -12.30
N ARG A 219 0.97 -13.78 -11.30
CA ARG A 219 0.66 -12.54 -10.57
C ARG A 219 1.55 -11.38 -10.99
N ILE A 220 2.62 -11.61 -11.74
CA ILE A 220 3.55 -10.58 -12.17
C ILE A 220 3.03 -9.96 -13.47
N GLU A 221 2.55 -8.72 -13.37
CA GLU A 221 1.99 -7.96 -14.47
C GLU A 221 2.14 -6.47 -14.18
N ARG A 222 2.37 -5.67 -15.23
CA ARG A 222 2.44 -4.21 -15.15
C ARG A 222 1.69 -3.55 -16.30
N LEU A 223 1.09 -2.39 -16.01
CA LEU A 223 0.46 -1.51 -16.99
C LEU A 223 1.50 -0.63 -17.68
N TRP A 224 2.60 -0.33 -16.99
CA TRP A 224 3.59 0.63 -17.43
C TRP A 224 4.98 0.32 -16.92
N THR A 225 5.94 0.39 -17.83
CA THR A 225 7.37 0.38 -17.55
C THR A 225 7.94 1.70 -18.09
N LEU A 226 8.71 2.38 -17.25
CA LEU A 226 9.45 3.60 -17.60
C LEU A 226 10.76 3.30 -18.33
#